data_AF-A0A916BSA1-F1
#
_entry.id   AF-A0A916BSA1-F1
#
_cell.length_a   1.000
_cell.length_b   1.000
_cell.length_c   1.000
_cell.angle_alpha   90.00
_cell.angle_beta   90.00
_cell.angle_gamma   90.00
#
_symmetry.space_group_name_H-M   'P 1'
#
loop_
_entity.id
_entity.type
_entity.pdbx_description
1 polymer ?
#
loop_
_entity_poly.entity_id
_entity_poly.type
_entity_poly.pdbx_seq_one_letter_code
_entity_poly.pdbx_strand_id
1 'polypeptide(L)'
;MKTVTVSARTKTLIELLKQARREGLILRSPDGHEFILAEIDDFDREIELTRKNKKLMKLLDERGRQAKTHSAADVRARLGL
;
A
#
# COMPACT_ATOMS: atom_id res chain seq x y z
N MET A 1 -5.35 -6.55 12.64
CA MET A 1 -6.03 -5.27 12.93
C MET A 1 -7.48 -5.56 13.26
N LYS A 2 -8.08 -4.81 14.20
CA LYS A 2 -9.50 -4.94 14.55
C LYS A 2 -10.25 -3.76 13.94
N THR A 3 -11.31 -4.01 13.18
CA THR A 3 -12.18 -2.96 12.65
C THR A 3 -13.15 -2.49 13.72
N VAL A 4 -13.25 -1.18 13.91
CA VAL A 4 -14.23 -0.55 14.79
C VAL A 4 -15.12 0.35 13.95
N THR A 5 -16.43 0.20 14.09
CA THR A 5 -17.40 1.04 13.37
C THR A 5 -17.51 2.41 14.03
N VAL A 6 -17.31 3.47 13.26
CA VAL A 6 -17.47 4.85 13.73
C VAL A 6 -18.91 5.32 13.51
N SER A 7 -19.53 5.86 14.57
CA SER A 7 -20.87 6.46 14.48
C SER A 7 -20.85 7.80 13.75
N ALA A 8 -21.85 8.02 12.89
CA ALA A 8 -22.02 9.29 12.16
C ALA A 8 -22.32 10.50 13.09
N ARG A 9 -22.65 10.26 14.36
CA ARG A 9 -22.89 11.33 15.35
C ARG A 9 -21.59 11.99 15.83
N THR A 10 -20.44 11.36 15.61
CA THR A 10 -19.14 11.85 16.08
C THR A 10 -18.54 12.82 15.06
N LYS A 11 -19.01 14.08 15.06
CA LYS A 11 -18.62 15.10 14.08
C LYS A 11 -17.11 15.24 13.91
N THR A 12 -16.35 15.33 15.01
CA THR A 12 -14.90 15.51 14.97
C THR A 12 -14.18 14.37 14.26
N LEU A 13 -14.56 13.12 14.55
CA LEU A 13 -13.93 11.96 13.95
C LEU A 13 -14.29 11.83 12.47
N ILE A 14 -15.53 12.18 12.09
CA ILE A 14 -15.95 12.20 10.70
C ILE A 14 -15.18 13.25 9.88
N GLU A 15 -14.91 14.44 10.44
CA GLU A 15 -14.10 15.45 9.74
C GLU A 15 -12.64 15.01 9.58
N LEU A 16 -12.05 14.39 10.60
CA LEU A 16 -10.72 13.79 10.49
C LEU A 16 -10.67 12.68 9.43
N LEU A 17 -11.70 11.82 9.37
CA LEU A 17 -11.81 10.79 8.33
C LEU A 17 -11.91 11.41 6.93
N LYS A 18 -12.66 12.50 6.74
CA LYS A 18 -12.74 13.19 5.44
C LYS A 18 -11.39 13.78 5.00
N GLN A 19 -10.61 14.32 5.94
CA GLN A 19 -9.26 14.80 5.67
C GLN A 19 -8.32 13.64 5.32
N ALA A 20 -8.40 12.54 6.08
CA ALA A 20 -7.62 11.33 5.87
C ALA A 20 -7.82 10.65 4.50
N ARG A 21 -8.96 10.89 3.84
CA ARG A 21 -9.25 10.43 2.46
C ARG A 21 -8.53 11.25 1.39
N ARG A 22 -8.10 12.47 1.71
CA ARG A 22 -7.36 13.35 0.78
C ARG A 22 -5.87 13.18 0.98
N GLU A 23 -5.44 13.07 2.23
CA GLU A 23 -4.04 12.90 2.62
C GLU A 23 -3.95 12.18 3.98
N GLY A 24 -2.92 11.36 4.19
CA GLY A 24 -2.71 10.70 5.47
C GLY A 24 -2.41 11.71 6.59
N LEU A 25 -3.00 11.49 7.77
CA LEU A 25 -2.83 12.35 8.93
C LEU A 25 -2.00 11.65 10.02
N ILE A 26 -1.15 12.43 10.70
CA ILE A 26 -0.52 12.02 11.96
C ILE A 26 -1.29 12.69 13.11
N LEU A 27 -1.90 11.87 13.96
CA LEU A 27 -2.60 12.30 15.17
C LEU A 27 -1.66 12.14 16.35
N ARG A 28 -1.30 13.25 17.00
CA ARG A 28 -0.52 13.23 18.24
C ARG A 28 -1.43 13.46 19.43
N SER A 29 -1.40 12.55 20.40
CA SER A 29 -2.15 12.70 21.65
C SER A 29 -1.40 13.60 22.63
N PRO A 30 -2.10 14.17 23.64
CA PRO A 30 -1.48 15.08 24.61
C PRO A 30 -0.35 14.46 25.44
N ASP A 31 -0.37 13.13 25.61
CA ASP A 31 0.68 12.33 26.26
C ASP A 31 1.85 11.99 25.32
N GLY A 32 1.83 12.47 24.08
CA GLY A 32 2.95 12.38 23.13
C GLY A 32 2.94 11.14 22.23
N HIS A 33 1.93 10.26 22.32
CA HIS A 33 1.80 9.15 21.39
C HIS A 33 1.35 9.62 20.01
N GLU A 34 1.82 8.95 18.96
CA GLU A 34 1.50 9.26 17.57
C GLU A 34 0.76 8.10 16.92
N PHE A 35 -0.26 8.45 16.14
CA PHE A 35 -1.11 7.52 15.40
C PHE A 35 -1.22 7.99 13.95
N ILE A 36 -1.37 7.06 13.03
CA ILE A 36 -1.63 7.37 11.63
C ILE A 36 -3.11 7.12 11.33
N LEU A 37 -3.77 8.10 10.73
CA LEU A 37 -5.10 7.97 10.14
C LEU A 37 -5.00 8.18 8.63
N ALA A 38 -5.18 7.11 7.87
CA ALA A 38 -5.24 7.13 6.42
C ALA A 38 -6.44 6.30 5.97
N GLU A 39 -7.04 6.66 4.84
CA GLU A 39 -7.97 5.77 4.15
C GLU A 39 -7.23 4.48 3.80
N ILE A 40 -7.83 3.34 4.14
CA ILE A 40 -7.36 2.06 3.61
C ILE A 40 -7.86 2.02 2.18
N ASP A 41 -7.01 2.39 1.23
CA ASP A 41 -7.30 2.19 -0.19
C ASP A 41 -7.25 0.68 -0.50
N ASP A 42 -8.10 0.22 -1.43
CA ASP A 42 -8.10 -1.19 -1.87
C ASP A 42 -6.72 -1.60 -2.36
N PHE A 43 -5.93 -0.64 -2.88
CA PHE A 43 -4.55 -0.88 -3.32
C PHE A 43 -3.59 -1.22 -2.17
N ASP A 44 -3.66 -0.53 -1.03
CA ASP A 44 -2.80 -0.85 0.13
C ASP A 44 -3.16 -2.21 0.71
N ARG A 45 -4.44 -2.55 0.71
CA ARG A 45 -4.91 -3.87 1.12
C ARG A 45 -4.52 -4.95 0.12
N GLU A 46 -4.57 -4.66 -1.18
CA GLU A 46 -4.11 -5.55 -2.24
C GLU A 46 -2.59 -5.76 -2.14
N ILE A 47 -1.81 -4.74 -1.81
CA ILE A 47 -0.37 -4.87 -1.52
C ILE A 47 -0.16 -5.79 -0.31
N GLU A 48 -0.88 -5.61 0.79
CA GLU A 48 -0.77 -6.49 1.96
C GLU A 48 -1.10 -7.95 1.61
N LEU A 49 -2.16 -8.19 0.83
CA LEU A 49 -2.56 -9.52 0.39
C LEU A 49 -1.54 -10.13 -0.58
N THR A 50 -1.02 -9.32 -1.50
CA THR A 50 -0.02 -9.70 -2.50
C THR A 50 1.29 -10.08 -1.81
N ARG A 51 1.74 -9.33 -0.80
CA ARG A 51 2.93 -9.66 0.02
C ARG A 51 2.78 -10.99 0.78
N LYS A 52 1.55 -11.40 1.11
CA LYS A 52 1.29 -12.72 1.74
C LYS A 52 1.39 -13.88 0.75
N ASN A 53 1.37 -13.63 -0.56
CA ASN A 53 1.53 -14.66 -1.57
C ASN A 53 3.01 -15.11 -1.66
N LYS A 54 3.34 -16.17 -0.91
CA LYS A 54 4.70 -16.72 -0.84
C LYS A 54 5.27 -17.15 -2.18
N LYS A 55 4.43 -17.66 -3.10
CA LYS A 55 4.89 -18.08 -4.44
C LYS A 55 5.33 -16.88 -5.26
N LEU A 56 4.54 -15.81 -5.23
CA LEU A 56 4.88 -14.56 -5.92
C LEU A 56 6.12 -13.91 -5.32
N MET A 57 6.22 -13.78 -4.00
CA MET A 57 7.38 -13.17 -3.34
C MET A 57 8.68 -13.94 -3.66
N LYS A 58 8.62 -15.29 -3.67
CA LYS A 58 9.77 -16.11 -4.07
C LYS A 58 10.19 -15.85 -5.52
N LEU A 59 9.24 -15.77 -6.44
CA LEU A 59 9.51 -15.45 -7.84
C LEU A 59 10.15 -14.05 -7.98
N LEU A 60 9.63 -13.06 -7.26
CA LEU A 60 10.18 -11.70 -7.28
C LEU A 60 11.60 -11.64 -6.72
N ASP A 61 11.89 -12.35 -5.63
CA ASP A 61 13.24 -12.46 -5.07
C ASP A 61 14.23 -13.08 -6.06
N GLU A 62 13.82 -14.16 -6.74
CA GLU A 62 14.63 -14.82 -7.78
C GLU A 62 14.90 -13.86 -8.94
N ARG A 63 13.89 -13.11 -9.39
CA ARG A 63 14.02 -12.15 -10.50
C ARG A 63 14.84 -10.92 -10.12
N GLY A 64 14.70 -10.41 -8.90
CA GLY A 64 15.46 -9.25 -8.43
C GLY A 64 16.97 -9.50 -8.35
N ARG A 65 17.38 -10.76 -8.19
CA ARG A 65 18.80 -11.17 -8.20
C ARG A 65 19.37 -11.34 -9.61
N GLN A 66 18.54 -11.28 -10.64
CA GLN A 66 18.99 -11.46 -12.02
C GLN A 66 19.66 -10.18 -12.55
N ALA A 67 20.99 -10.20 -12.66
CA ALA A 67 21.78 -9.08 -13.19
C ALA A 67 21.78 -8.97 -14.73
N LYS A 68 21.19 -9.94 -15.42
CA LYS A 68 21.21 -10.01 -16.88
C LYS A 68 20.16 -9.07 -17.48
N THR A 69 20.62 -7.98 -18.05
CA THR A 69 19.81 -7.01 -18.79
C THR A 69 19.80 -7.35 -20.28
N HIS A 70 18.67 -7.12 -20.95
CA HIS A 70 18.57 -7.18 -22.41
C HIS A 70 18.19 -5.80 -22.94
N SER A 71 18.77 -5.38 -24.06
CA SER A 71 18.37 -4.12 -24.69
C SER A 71 16.96 -4.26 -25.28
N ALA A 72 16.23 -3.15 -25.36
CA ALA A 72 14.91 -3.16 -25.98
C ALA A 72 14.96 -3.63 -27.44
N ALA A 73 16.04 -3.34 -28.16
CA ALA A 73 16.26 -3.79 -29.54
C ALA A 73 16.42 -5.32 -29.62
N ASP A 74 17.24 -5.91 -28.75
CA ASP A 74 17.44 -7.37 -28.72
C ASP A 74 16.15 -8.11 -28.36
N VAL A 75 15.35 -7.55 -27.46
CA VAL A 75 14.06 -8.12 -27.05
C VAL A 75 13.04 -8.06 -28.19
N ARG A 76 12.95 -6.92 -28.89
CA ARG A 76 12.05 -6.75 -30.04
C ARG A 76 12.36 -7.75 -31.16
N ALA A 77 13.64 -7.87 -31.53
CA ALA A 77 14.10 -8.83 -32.53
C ALA A 77 13.76 -10.29 -32.15
N ARG A 78 13.90 -10.68 -30.87
CA ARG A 78 13.53 -12.03 -30.39
C ARG A 78 12.03 -12.29 -30.37
N LEU A 79 11.23 -11.25 -30.20
CA LEU A 79 9.76 -11.34 -30.15
C LEU A 79 9.11 -11.15 -31.53
N GLY A 80 9.90 -10.88 -32.57
CA GLY A 80 9.37 -10.60 -33.92
C GLY A 80 8.62 -9.28 -34.04
N LEU A 81 8.98 -8.30 -33.19
CA LEU A 81 8.40 -6.96 -33.12
C LEU A 81 9.32 -5.90 -33.74
#